data_AF-A0A0G1L416-F1
#
_entry.id   AF-A0A0G1L416-F1
#
_cell.length_a   1.000
_cell.length_b   1.000
_cell.length_c   1.000
_cell.angle_alpha   90.00
_cell.angle_beta   90.00
_cell.angle_gamma   90.00
#
_symmetry.space_group_name_H-M   'P 1'
#
loop_
_entity.id
_entity.type
_entity.pdbx_description
1 polymer ?
#
loop_
_entity_poly.entity_id
_entity_poly.type
_entity_poly.pdbx_seq_one_letter_code
_entity_poly.pdbx_strand_id
1 'polypeptide(L)'
;MNLIPTVIEKSAYGERAYDIYSRLLKERIIFLGGPVVDEVANSIIAQLLFLDHEDPKKDIKLYINSPGGSVTAGLAIYDTMQHVKATVSTICVGMAASMGAVLLASAS
;
A
#
# COMPACT_ATOMS: atom_id res chain seq x y z
N MET A 1 15.72 -15.07 -4.54
CA MET A 1 14.44 -14.50 -5.01
C MET A 1 13.35 -15.48 -4.61
N ASN A 2 12.47 -15.11 -3.68
CA ASN A 2 11.31 -15.96 -3.37
C ASN A 2 10.26 -15.71 -4.44
N LEU A 3 9.73 -16.77 -5.03
CA LEU A 3 8.67 -16.70 -6.02
C LEU A 3 7.42 -16.08 -5.37
N ILE A 4 6.88 -15.03 -5.97
CA ILE A 4 5.58 -14.47 -5.55
C ILE A 4 4.48 -15.41 -6.08
N PRO A 5 3.61 -15.95 -5.22
CA PRO A 5 2.55 -16.85 -5.66
C PRO A 5 1.55 -16.16 -6.59
N THR A 6 1.08 -16.92 -7.58
CA THR A 6 0.03 -16.49 -8.53
C THR A 6 -1.32 -17.05 -8.11
N VAL A 7 -2.36 -16.24 -8.20
CA VAL A 7 -3.76 -16.59 -7.95
C VAL A 7 -4.54 -16.50 -9.27
N ILE A 8 -5.43 -17.46 -9.51
CA ILE A 8 -6.32 -17.47 -10.67
C ILE A 8 -7.72 -17.05 -10.23
N GLU A 9 -8.22 -15.95 -10.78
CA GLU A 9 -9.58 -15.45 -10.54
C GLU A 9 -10.48 -15.83 -11.72
N LYS A 10 -11.59 -16.52 -11.44
CA LYS A 10 -12.58 -16.88 -12.45
C LYS A 10 -13.64 -15.79 -12.53
N SER A 11 -13.91 -15.32 -13.74
CA SER A 11 -14.98 -14.36 -14.04
C SER A 11 -15.88 -14.90 -15.14
N ALA A 12 -17.03 -14.26 -15.37
CA ALA A 12 -17.93 -14.61 -16.47
C ALA A 12 -17.26 -14.51 -17.86
N TYR A 13 -16.15 -13.76 -17.98
CA TYR A 13 -15.40 -13.55 -19.21
C TYR A 13 -14.14 -14.43 -19.32
N GLY A 14 -13.95 -15.37 -18.40
CA GLY A 14 -12.80 -16.29 -18.37
C GLY A 14 -11.95 -16.19 -17.11
N GLU A 15 -10.76 -16.79 -17.16
CA GLU A 15 -9.81 -16.85 -16.05
C GLU A 15 -8.71 -15.79 -16.22
N ARG A 16 -8.39 -15.08 -15.14
CA ARG A 16 -7.28 -14.11 -15.11
C ARG A 16 -6.33 -14.42 -13.97
N ALA A 17 -5.04 -14.48 -14.30
CA ALA A 17 -3.97 -14.70 -13.33
C ALA A 17 -3.45 -13.36 -12.79
N TYR A 18 -3.24 -13.30 -11.48
CA TYR A 18 -2.65 -12.17 -10.76
C TYR A 18 -1.58 -12.69 -9.81
N ASP A 19 -0.50 -11.96 -9.60
CA ASP A 19 0.29 -12.20 -8.39
C ASP A 19 -0.51 -11.79 -7.15
N ILE A 20 -0.15 -12.33 -5.99
CA ILE A 20 -0.91 -12.12 -4.76
C ILE A 20 -1.04 -10.63 -4.38
N TYR A 21 -0.02 -9.80 -4.63
CA TYR A 21 -0.07 -8.37 -4.31
C TYR A 21 -0.98 -7.61 -5.27
N SER A 22 -0.91 -7.90 -6.57
CA SER A 22 -1.86 -7.34 -7.54
C SER A 22 -3.30 -7.72 -7.21
N ARG A 23 -3.54 -8.95 -6.71
CA ARG A 23 -4.88 -9.36 -6.28
C ARG A 23 -5.34 -8.60 -5.05
N LEU A 24 -4.47 -8.34 -4.08
CA LEU A 24 -4.77 -7.53 -2.90
C LEU A 24 -5.01 -6.05 -3.25
N LEU A 25 -4.29 -5.50 -4.23
CA LEU A 25 -4.51 -4.13 -4.69
C LEU A 25 -5.93 -3.93 -5.25
N LYS A 26 -6.51 -4.95 -5.91
CA LYS A 26 -7.93 -4.91 -6.34
C LYS A 26 -8.91 -4.79 -5.16
N GLU A 27 -8.53 -5.29 -3.98
CA GLU A 27 -9.27 -5.10 -2.70
C GLU A 27 -8.84 -3.83 -1.96
N ARG A 28 -8.10 -2.93 -2.62
CA ARG A 28 -7.58 -1.66 -2.08
C ARG A 28 -6.61 -1.84 -0.90
N ILE A 29 -5.87 -2.94 -0.93
CA ILE A 29 -4.85 -3.26 0.09
C ILE A 29 -3.45 -2.99 -0.49
N ILE A 30 -2.70 -2.13 0.19
CA ILE A 30 -1.29 -1.82 -0.11
C ILE A 30 -0.43 -2.37 1.03
N PHE A 31 0.72 -2.96 0.69
CA PHE A 31 1.64 -3.53 1.67
C PHE A 31 2.97 -2.75 1.69
N LEU A 32 3.28 -2.14 2.83
CA LEU A 32 4.61 -1.59 3.14
C LEU A 32 5.38 -2.64 3.94
N GLY A 33 6.11 -3.51 3.22
CA GLY A 33 6.95 -4.54 3.82
C GLY A 33 8.44 -4.21 3.68
N GLY A 34 9.13 -3.99 4.79
CA GLY A 34 10.56 -3.70 4.83
C GLY A 34 10.90 -2.21 4.96
N PRO A 35 12.15 -1.83 4.70
CA PRO A 35 12.62 -0.45 4.88
C PRO A 35 11.92 0.56 3.98
N VAL A 36 11.68 1.76 4.49
CA VAL A 36 11.16 2.88 3.71
C VAL A 36 12.29 3.51 2.90
N VAL A 37 12.27 3.33 1.59
CA VAL A 37 13.24 3.89 0.63
C VAL A 37 12.50 4.49 -0.57
N ASP A 38 13.18 5.33 -1.36
CA ASP A 38 12.54 6.11 -2.44
C ASP A 38 11.81 5.22 -3.47
N GLU A 39 12.36 4.05 -3.81
CA GLU A 39 11.70 3.11 -4.73
C GLU A 39 10.37 2.57 -4.18
N VAL A 40 10.38 2.16 -2.90
CA VAL A 40 9.18 1.67 -2.20
C VAL A 40 8.16 2.78 -2.04
N ALA A 41 8.61 3.99 -1.68
CA ALA A 41 7.73 5.16 -1.56
C ALA A 41 7.07 5.52 -2.89
N ASN A 42 7.83 5.57 -3.99
CA ASN A 42 7.27 5.83 -5.31
C ASN A 42 6.22 4.79 -5.72
N SER A 43 6.46 3.50 -5.42
CA SER A 43 5.47 2.46 -5.69
C SER A 43 4.20 2.62 -4.85
N ILE A 44 4.33 2.95 -3.56
CA ILE A 44 3.18 3.17 -2.67
C ILE A 44 2.39 4.41 -3.10
N ILE A 45 3.06 5.51 -3.44
CA ILE A 45 2.43 6.74 -3.93
C ILE A 45 1.63 6.46 -5.21
N ALA A 46 2.20 5.72 -6.16
CA ALA A 46 1.50 5.33 -7.38
C ALA A 46 0.25 4.51 -7.08
N GLN A 47 0.31 3.57 -6.14
CA GLN A 47 -0.84 2.77 -5.71
C GLN A 47 -1.93 3.60 -5.02
N LEU A 48 -1.55 4.56 -4.16
CA LEU A 48 -2.50 5.46 -3.50
C LEU A 48 -3.26 6.30 -4.54
N LEU A 49 -2.54 6.94 -5.48
CA LEU A 49 -3.14 7.76 -6.54
C LEU A 49 -4.03 6.93 -7.47
N PHE A 50 -3.60 5.72 -7.82
CA PHE A 50 -4.40 4.79 -8.63
C PHE A 50 -5.73 4.44 -7.94
N LEU A 51 -5.68 4.05 -6.66
CA LEU A 51 -6.87 3.68 -5.91
C LEU A 51 -7.81 4.86 -5.65
N ASP A 52 -7.26 6.06 -5.42
CA ASP A 52 -8.05 7.29 -5.30
C ASP A 52 -8.76 7.65 -6.61
N HIS A 53 -8.08 7.47 -7.75
CA HIS A 53 -8.69 7.68 -9.06
C HIS A 53 -9.81 6.68 -9.36
N GLU A 54 -9.60 5.39 -9.05
CA GLU A 54 -10.59 4.32 -9.26
C GLU A 54 -11.89 4.55 -8.46
N ASP A 55 -11.76 4.87 -7.16
CA ASP A 55 -12.90 5.20 -6.32
C ASP A 55 -12.46 6.01 -5.10
N PRO A 56 -12.61 7.35 -5.11
CA PRO A 56 -12.16 8.22 -4.03
C PRO A 56 -13.03 8.12 -2.77
N LYS A 57 -14.15 7.37 -2.81
CA LYS A 57 -15.06 7.22 -1.67
C LYS A 57 -14.82 5.94 -0.87
N LYS A 58 -13.97 5.04 -1.38
CA LYS A 58 -13.68 3.77 -0.72
C LYS A 58 -12.35 3.83 0.00
N ASP A 59 -12.35 3.31 1.22
CA ASP A 59 -11.16 3.23 2.05
C ASP A 59 -10.02 2.46 1.36
N ILE A 60 -8.80 2.92 1.59
CA ILE A 60 -7.56 2.23 1.27
C ILE A 60 -7.00 1.64 2.57
N LYS A 61 -6.46 0.42 2.52
CA LYS A 61 -5.85 -0.25 3.67
C LYS A 61 -4.35 -0.37 3.47
N LEU A 62 -3.58 0.37 4.24
CA LEU A 62 -2.12 0.31 4.26
C LEU A 62 -1.66 -0.62 5.38
N TYR A 63 -1.16 -1.80 5.01
CA TYR A 63 -0.56 -2.74 5.94
C TYR A 63 0.92 -2.43 6.10
N ILE A 64 1.39 -2.27 7.33
CA ILE A 64 2.73 -1.79 7.65
C ILE A 64 3.49 -2.86 8.43
N ASN A 65 4.60 -3.30 7.84
CA ASN A 65 5.64 -4.08 8.50
C ASN A 65 7.00 -3.46 8.16
N SER A 66 7.41 -2.42 8.88
CA SER A 66 8.59 -1.64 8.54
C SER A 66 9.42 -1.28 9.76
N PRO A 67 10.76 -1.46 9.70
CA PRO A 67 11.68 -0.89 10.68
C PRO A 67 11.87 0.63 10.51
N GLY A 68 11.19 1.26 9.53
CA GLY A 68 11.37 2.65 9.14
C GLY A 68 12.37 2.79 7.99
N GLY A 69 12.95 3.97 7.82
CA GLY A 69 13.90 4.25 6.74
C GLY A 69 14.08 5.74 6.48
N SER A 70 14.20 6.10 5.20
CA SER A 70 14.37 7.48 4.75
C SER A 70 13.19 8.35 5.18
N VAL A 71 13.50 9.46 5.86
CA VAL A 71 12.51 10.43 6.32
C VAL A 71 11.80 11.10 5.14
N THR A 72 12.55 11.47 4.10
CA THR A 72 11.96 12.13 2.91
C THR A 72 11.04 11.19 2.15
N ALA A 73 11.43 9.91 2.00
CA ALA A 73 10.59 8.89 1.38
C ALA A 73 9.31 8.66 2.19
N GLY A 74 9.43 8.59 3.53
CA GLY A 74 8.27 8.45 4.40
C GLY A 74 7.34 9.68 4.39
N LEU A 75 7.90 10.89 4.33
CA LEU A 75 7.11 12.12 4.21
C LEU A 75 6.37 12.19 2.87
N ALA A 76 6.99 11.73 1.78
CA ALA A 76 6.31 11.69 0.48
C ALA A 76 5.08 10.76 0.50
N ILE A 77 5.17 9.61 1.18
CA ILE A 77 4.01 8.73 1.40
C ILE A 77 2.98 9.43 2.28
N TYR A 78 3.41 10.01 3.41
CA TYR A 78 2.54 10.71 4.35
C TYR A 78 1.73 11.83 3.68
N ASP A 79 2.41 12.73 2.96
CA ASP A 79 1.76 13.85 2.27
C ASP A 79 0.78 13.35 1.21
N THR A 80 1.11 12.24 0.53
CA THR A 80 0.19 11.61 -0.43
C THR A 80 -1.06 11.04 0.25
N MET A 81 -0.91 10.42 1.43
CA MET A 81 -2.07 9.94 2.22
C MET A 81 -2.99 11.08 2.65
N GLN A 82 -2.46 12.29 2.89
CA GLN A 82 -3.27 13.48 3.20
C GLN A 82 -3.84 14.15 1.94
N HIS A 83 -3.23 13.91 0.77
CA HIS A 83 -3.66 14.50 -0.50
C HIS A 83 -4.82 13.75 -1.15
N VAL A 84 -4.80 12.41 -1.10
CA VAL A 84 -5.87 11.58 -1.67
C VAL A 84 -7.19 11.82 -0.94
N LYS A 85 -8.30 11.69 -1.66
CA LYS A 85 -9.65 11.88 -1.09
C LYS A 85 -10.14 10.65 -0.34
N ALA A 86 -9.71 9.47 -0.78
CA ALA A 86 -9.99 8.23 -0.09
C ALA A 86 -9.36 8.20 1.30
N THR A 87 -10.14 7.82 2.30
CA THR A 87 -9.70 7.49 3.67
C THR A 87 -8.57 6.45 3.61
N VAL A 88 -7.48 6.67 4.34
CA VAL A 88 -6.36 5.71 4.40
C VAL A 88 -6.27 5.13 5.79
N SER A 89 -6.79 3.92 5.94
CA SER A 89 -6.66 3.12 7.16
C SER A 89 -5.31 2.41 7.23
N THR A 90 -4.74 2.31 8.43
CA THR A 90 -3.40 1.75 8.64
C THR A 90 -3.45 0.58 9.61
N ILE A 91 -2.74 -0.51 9.29
CA ILE A 91 -2.72 -1.73 10.10
C ILE A 91 -1.27 -2.18 10.29
N CYS A 92 -0.81 -2.23 11.54
CA CYS A 92 0.50 -2.78 11.87
C CYS A 92 0.47 -4.31 11.85
N VAL A 93 1.34 -4.92 11.05
CA VAL A 93 1.52 -6.37 10.99
C VAL A 93 3.00 -6.71 11.18
N GLY A 94 3.37 -7.12 12.39
CA GLY A 94 4.78 -7.28 12.78
C GLY A 94 5.28 -6.05 13.52
N MET A 95 6.02 -5.17 12.84
CA MET A 95 6.57 -3.95 13.47
C MET A 95 6.30 -2.69 12.66
N ALA A 96 6.16 -1.57 13.37
CA ALA A 96 6.16 -0.23 12.80
C ALA A 96 7.09 0.65 13.64
N ALA A 97 8.29 0.92 13.13
CA ALA A 97 9.29 1.74 13.81
C ALA A 97 9.69 2.95 12.96
N SER A 98 10.13 4.05 13.60
CA SER A 98 10.55 5.29 12.93
C SER A 98 9.49 5.76 11.92
N MET A 99 9.84 5.98 10.63
CA MET A 99 8.86 6.37 9.61
C MET A 99 7.72 5.36 9.43
N GLY A 100 7.92 4.08 9.73
CA GLY A 100 6.82 3.11 9.77
C GLY A 100 5.80 3.43 10.86
N ALA A 101 6.25 3.91 12.04
CA ALA A 101 5.37 4.33 13.13
C ALA A 101 4.65 5.66 12.81
N VAL A 102 5.34 6.59 12.16
CA VAL A 102 4.73 7.85 11.70
C VAL A 102 3.60 7.57 10.71
N LEU A 103 3.86 6.73 9.70
CA LEU A 103 2.85 6.32 8.72
C LEU A 103 1.69 5.53 9.35
N LEU A 104 1.98 4.70 10.36
CA LEU A 104 0.94 4.02 11.12
C LEU A 104 0.05 4.99 11.91
N ALA A 105 0.61 6.09 12.39
CA ALA A 105 -0.13 7.10 13.15
C ALA A 105 -0.88 8.10 12.25
N SER A 106 -0.65 8.08 10.93
CA SER A 106 -1.18 9.07 10.00
C SER A 106 -2.45 8.66 9.26
N ALA A 107 -3.21 7.72 9.80
CA ALA A 107 -4.50 7.35 9.23
C ALA A 107 -5.39 8.60 9.05
N SER A 108 -6.01 8.72 7.87
CA SER A 108 -6.87 9.83 7.46
C SER A 108 -8.27 9.36 7.13
#